data_AF-A0A847ERH1-F1
#
_entry.id   AF-A0A847ERH1-F1
#
_cell.length_a   1.000
_cell.length_b   1.000
_cell.length_c   1.000
_cell.angle_alpha   90.00
_cell.angle_beta   90.00
_cell.angle_gamma   90.00
#
_symmetry.space_group_name_H-M   'P 1'
#
loop_
_entity.id
_entity.type
_entity.pdbx_description
1 polymer ?
#
loop_
_entity_poly.entity_id
_entity_poly.type
_entity_poly.pdbx_seq_one_letter_code
_entity_poly.pdbx_strand_id
1 'polypeptide(L)'
;MTAFKPIADRRANRGQNPQSQWVSRYRENFTNRGSLVRCQVRHAYAVTVSGNPAWPGPEAGRTPRVGLSTSSVYPESTASCFELASRLGYDGVEVMVGIDPVSRDVDALVQLREYHGVDVLSIHAPTLLVTQGTWGNDPWEKLERSALAAHRLGADSVVVHPPFRWQRSYAQGFIEGVRRLERTTGIIFAVENMFPWRGPRGTEVRAYSPGWDPTERDYDHLTLDLSHASTSKQRSLDLVDAWGERLTHVHLTDGDGSIADSHLFPGEGDQDAHKVLATLAARGFAGHVVLELNTRSIGSRSAREEALARALAWSREALTVPVVR
;
A
#
# COMPACT_ATOMS: atom_id res chain seq x y z
N MET A 1 -7.42 49.86 51.49
CA MET A 1 -6.79 48.99 52.50
C MET A 1 -7.90 48.18 53.14
N THR A 2 -8.09 46.92 52.72
CA THR A 2 -9.15 46.08 53.30
C THR A 2 -8.74 44.61 53.28
N ALA A 3 -8.50 44.13 54.50
CA ALA A 3 -8.77 42.83 55.13
C ALA A 3 -8.57 41.49 54.39
N PHE A 4 -7.82 40.64 55.10
CA PHE A 4 -7.61 39.18 54.98
C PHE A 4 -8.85 38.32 55.32
N LYS A 5 -8.97 37.15 54.66
CA LYS A 5 -8.99 35.79 55.29
C LYS A 5 -8.85 34.67 54.23
N PRO A 6 -8.43 33.43 54.58
CA PRO A 6 -7.63 32.56 53.71
C PRO A 6 -8.25 31.20 53.29
N ILE A 7 -7.65 30.66 52.22
CA ILE A 7 -7.42 29.26 51.78
C ILE A 7 -8.62 28.32 51.59
N ALA A 8 -8.79 27.88 50.33
CA ALA A 8 -9.18 26.52 49.99
C ALA A 8 -8.31 26.02 48.81
N ASP A 9 -7.73 24.84 49.02
CA ASP A 9 -6.88 24.06 48.13
C ASP A 9 -7.62 23.70 46.82
N ARG A 10 -7.05 24.05 45.66
CA ARG A 10 -7.50 23.54 44.35
C ARG A 10 -6.30 23.02 43.57
N ARG A 11 -6.12 21.70 43.67
CA ARG A 11 -5.31 20.92 42.73
C ARG A 11 -5.81 21.15 41.31
N ALA A 12 -4.85 21.41 40.43
CA ALA A 12 -5.03 21.60 39.00
C ALA A 12 -5.73 20.39 38.36
N ASN A 13 -6.81 20.68 37.64
CA ASN A 13 -7.50 19.75 36.76
C ASN A 13 -6.63 19.60 35.48
N ARG A 14 -5.82 18.53 35.41
CA ARG A 14 -5.14 18.15 34.16
C ARG A 14 -6.21 17.60 33.21
N GLY A 15 -6.46 18.33 32.13
CA GLY A 15 -7.33 17.90 31.04
C GLY A 15 -6.89 16.53 30.51
N GLN A 16 -7.86 15.62 30.40
CA GLN A 16 -7.69 14.29 29.85
C GLN A 16 -7.52 14.37 28.33
N ASN A 17 -6.54 13.65 27.79
CA ASN A 17 -6.25 13.55 26.36
C ASN A 17 -7.28 12.63 25.66
N PRO A 18 -7.96 13.05 24.58
CA PRO A 18 -8.91 12.21 23.83
C PRO A 18 -8.31 10.90 23.31
N GLN A 19 -6.98 10.84 23.13
CA GLN A 19 -6.27 9.67 22.61
C GLN A 19 -6.24 8.48 23.60
N SER A 20 -6.35 8.71 24.91
CA SER A 20 -6.32 7.64 25.92
C SER A 20 -7.66 6.90 26.09
N GLN A 21 -8.78 7.51 25.65
CA GLN A 21 -10.10 6.87 25.73
C GLN A 21 -10.30 5.81 24.63
N TRP A 22 -9.62 5.96 23.48
CA TRP A 22 -9.65 4.98 22.39
C TRP A 22 -8.95 3.66 22.75
N VAL A 23 -7.78 3.72 23.39
CA VAL A 23 -7.01 2.52 23.77
C VAL A 23 -7.71 1.70 24.87
N SER A 24 -8.46 2.36 25.75
CA SER A 24 -9.15 1.68 26.86
C SER A 24 -10.39 0.91 26.41
N ARG A 25 -11.16 1.41 25.43
CA ARG A 25 -12.34 0.71 24.91
C ARG A 25 -12.01 -0.51 24.04
N TYR A 26 -10.79 -0.60 23.51
CA TYR A 26 -10.34 -1.71 22.66
C TYR A 26 -10.03 -3.01 23.44
N ARG A 27 -9.75 -2.92 24.75
CA ARG A 27 -9.38 -4.08 25.57
C ARG A 27 -10.54 -4.92 26.09
N GLU A 28 -11.74 -4.37 26.20
CA GLU A 28 -12.86 -5.06 26.88
C GLU A 28 -13.68 -5.99 25.96
N ASN A 29 -13.57 -5.87 24.64
CA ASN A 29 -14.38 -6.67 23.70
C ASN A 29 -13.70 -7.94 23.15
N PHE A 30 -12.47 -8.25 23.57
CA PHE A 30 -11.66 -9.31 22.94
C PHE A 30 -11.65 -10.67 23.68
N THR A 31 -12.45 -10.85 24.74
CA THR A 31 -12.36 -12.06 25.59
C THR A 31 -13.43 -13.11 25.37
N ASN A 32 -14.34 -12.99 24.40
CA ASN A 32 -15.37 -14.04 24.24
C ASN A 32 -15.84 -14.24 22.79
N ARG A 33 -15.04 -14.97 22.00
CA ARG A 33 -15.48 -15.74 20.82
C ARG A 33 -14.35 -16.64 20.30
N GLY A 34 -13.93 -17.57 21.14
CA GLY A 34 -13.11 -18.70 20.76
C GLY A 34 -13.99 -19.91 20.41
N SER A 35 -13.67 -20.56 19.30
CA SER A 35 -14.30 -21.76 18.73
C SER A 35 -15.53 -21.53 17.84
N LEU A 36 -15.54 -22.25 16.70
CA LEU A 36 -16.51 -22.25 15.59
C LEU A 36 -16.21 -21.28 14.42
N VAL A 37 -15.00 -21.32 13.86
CA VAL A 37 -14.77 -20.91 12.46
C VAL A 37 -13.98 -22.01 11.74
N ARG A 38 -14.63 -23.14 11.52
CA ARG A 38 -14.18 -24.17 10.57
C ARG A 38 -15.44 -24.65 9.87
N CYS A 39 -15.48 -24.49 8.54
CA CYS A 39 -16.62 -24.80 7.67
C CYS A 39 -17.69 -23.70 7.55
N GLN A 40 -17.39 -22.59 6.86
CA GLN A 40 -18.42 -21.75 6.21
C GLN A 40 -17.89 -20.74 5.15
N VAL A 41 -16.71 -20.95 4.56
CA VAL A 41 -16.16 -20.03 3.52
C VAL A 41 -16.87 -20.17 2.15
N ARG A 42 -17.84 -21.08 1.99
CA ARG A 42 -18.46 -21.37 0.69
C ARG A 42 -19.73 -20.57 0.35
N HIS A 43 -20.24 -19.69 1.21
CA HIS A 43 -21.56 -19.06 1.00
C HIS A 43 -21.62 -17.53 1.24
N ALA A 44 -20.49 -16.83 1.27
CA ALA A 44 -20.44 -15.38 1.52
C ALA A 44 -19.97 -14.55 0.31
N TYR A 45 -20.40 -14.89 -0.91
CA TYR A 45 -20.25 -14.03 -2.09
C TYR A 45 -21.54 -13.24 -2.38
N ALA A 46 -22.19 -12.76 -1.33
CA ALA A 46 -23.29 -11.81 -1.40
C ALA A 46 -22.92 -10.46 -0.76
N VAL A 47 -21.62 -10.14 -0.75
CA VAL A 47 -21.21 -8.73 -0.66
C VAL A 47 -21.61 -8.13 -2.01
N THR A 48 -22.33 -7.02 -2.00
CA THR A 48 -22.53 -6.17 -3.17
C THR A 48 -21.14 -5.85 -3.71
N VAL A 49 -20.66 -6.66 -4.66
CA VAL A 49 -19.45 -6.40 -5.43
C VAL A 49 -19.69 -5.02 -6.00
N SER A 50 -18.85 -4.06 -5.62
CA SER A 50 -18.88 -2.72 -6.20
C SER A 50 -18.88 -2.90 -7.71
N GLY A 51 -19.97 -2.52 -8.38
CA GLY A 51 -20.18 -2.73 -9.82
C GLY A 51 -19.26 -1.87 -10.70
N ASN A 52 -18.17 -1.36 -10.16
CA ASN A 52 -17.13 -0.71 -10.95
C ASN A 52 -16.26 -1.81 -11.55
N PRO A 53 -16.15 -1.91 -12.89
CA PRO A 53 -15.22 -2.84 -13.50
C PRO A 53 -13.80 -2.54 -13.02
N ALA A 54 -13.01 -3.60 -12.78
CA ALA A 54 -11.56 -3.54 -12.77
C ALA A 54 -11.09 -2.82 -14.04
N TRP A 55 -10.48 -1.64 -13.87
CA TRP A 55 -9.77 -0.86 -14.88
C TRP A 55 -10.52 -0.57 -16.20
N PRO A 56 -10.99 0.66 -16.44
CA PRO A 56 -11.60 1.03 -17.73
C PRO A 56 -10.61 1.14 -18.91
N GLY A 57 -9.32 0.87 -18.69
CA GLY A 57 -8.25 1.21 -19.65
C GLY A 57 -7.74 2.64 -19.47
N PRO A 58 -6.77 3.08 -20.28
CA PRO A 58 -6.35 4.48 -20.33
C PRO A 58 -7.52 5.37 -20.78
N GLU A 59 -7.88 6.36 -19.96
CA GLU A 59 -8.92 7.35 -20.26
C GLU A 59 -8.28 8.73 -20.47
N ALA A 60 -8.39 9.27 -21.68
CA ALA A 60 -7.85 10.59 -22.00
C ALA A 60 -8.47 11.66 -21.08
N GLY A 61 -7.61 12.40 -20.36
CA GLY A 61 -8.02 13.46 -19.44
C GLY A 61 -8.20 13.04 -17.97
N ARG A 62 -8.03 11.75 -17.65
CA ARG A 62 -8.01 11.28 -16.26
C ARG A 62 -6.60 11.39 -15.68
N THR A 63 -6.45 12.18 -14.63
CA THR A 63 -5.19 12.27 -13.87
C THR A 63 -5.04 11.05 -12.95
N PRO A 64 -3.84 10.45 -12.85
CA PRO A 64 -3.58 9.40 -11.86
C PRO A 64 -3.91 9.87 -10.44
N ARG A 65 -4.43 8.96 -9.63
CA ARG A 65 -4.64 9.21 -8.20
C ARG A 65 -3.32 9.04 -7.47
N VAL A 66 -2.99 9.99 -6.60
CA VAL A 66 -1.78 9.94 -5.78
C VAL A 66 -2.14 9.48 -4.37
N GLY A 67 -1.70 8.28 -4.01
CA GLY A 67 -1.96 7.63 -2.73
C GLY A 67 -0.78 7.69 -1.76
N LEU A 68 -1.06 7.41 -0.49
CA LEU A 68 -0.06 7.20 0.56
C LEU A 68 -0.10 5.75 1.04
N SER A 69 1.02 5.03 0.96
CA SER A 69 1.11 3.70 1.56
C SER A 69 1.22 3.79 3.08
N THR A 70 0.55 2.90 3.80
CA THR A 70 0.70 2.78 5.26
C THR A 70 2.12 2.39 5.67
N SER A 71 2.92 1.82 4.77
CA SER A 71 4.35 1.57 5.01
C SER A 71 5.15 2.87 5.18
N SER A 72 4.74 3.95 4.49
CA SER A 72 5.40 5.25 4.48
C SER A 72 5.34 6.01 5.80
N VAL A 73 4.46 5.62 6.72
CA VAL A 73 4.33 6.25 8.04
C VAL A 73 4.91 5.42 9.17
N TYR A 74 5.41 4.21 8.88
CA TYR A 74 5.98 3.33 9.90
C TYR A 74 7.11 4.03 10.68
N PRO A 75 7.15 3.93 12.03
CA PRO A 75 6.38 3.02 12.89
C PRO A 75 5.05 3.55 13.42
N GLU A 76 4.50 4.65 12.86
CA GLU A 76 3.12 5.05 13.19
C GLU A 76 2.11 4.01 12.69
N SER A 77 0.90 4.07 13.25
CA SER A 77 -0.15 3.10 12.96
C SER A 77 -0.81 3.33 11.59
N THR A 78 -1.53 2.31 11.11
CA THR A 78 -2.44 2.42 9.96
C THR A 78 -3.41 3.59 10.13
N ALA A 79 -3.97 3.77 11.33
CA ALA A 79 -4.87 4.91 11.62
C ALA A 79 -4.17 6.27 11.43
N SER A 80 -2.89 6.37 11.79
CA SER A 80 -2.09 7.58 11.57
C SER A 80 -1.87 7.88 10.09
N CYS A 81 -1.79 6.84 9.24
CA CYS A 81 -1.73 7.01 7.79
C CYS A 81 -3.02 7.65 7.26
N PHE A 82 -4.20 7.15 7.65
CA PHE A 82 -5.48 7.73 7.23
C PHE A 82 -5.62 9.20 7.68
N GLU A 83 -5.21 9.52 8.91
CA GLU A 83 -5.16 10.90 9.41
C GLU A 83 -4.25 11.79 8.55
N LEU A 84 -3.02 11.35 8.28
CA LEU A 84 -2.05 12.11 7.48
C LEU A 84 -2.52 12.27 6.04
N ALA A 85 -3.02 11.21 5.41
CA ALA A 85 -3.56 11.24 4.06
C ALA A 85 -4.68 12.27 3.92
N SER A 86 -5.63 12.27 4.87
CA SER A 86 -6.75 13.21 4.93
C SER A 86 -6.26 14.65 5.06
N ARG A 87 -5.37 14.89 6.03
CA ARG A 87 -4.89 16.24 6.35
C ARG A 87 -4.00 16.83 5.26
N LEU A 88 -3.18 16.00 4.61
CA LEU A 88 -2.27 16.43 3.54
C LEU A 88 -2.96 16.46 2.16
N GLY A 89 -4.17 15.92 2.05
CA GLY A 89 -4.95 15.93 0.82
C GLY A 89 -4.47 14.93 -0.23
N TYR A 90 -4.04 13.74 0.21
CA TYR A 90 -3.85 12.59 -0.68
C TYR A 90 -5.19 12.10 -1.24
N ASP A 91 -5.17 11.48 -2.42
CA ASP A 91 -6.40 11.00 -3.07
C ASP A 91 -6.92 9.70 -2.45
N GLY A 92 -6.07 9.01 -1.67
CA GLY A 92 -6.42 7.80 -0.95
C GLY A 92 -5.22 7.17 -0.25
N VAL A 93 -5.43 6.01 0.33
CA VAL A 93 -4.39 5.19 0.98
C VAL A 93 -4.24 3.84 0.31
N GLU A 94 -3.01 3.33 0.31
CA GLU A 94 -2.77 1.90 0.17
C GLU A 94 -2.59 1.28 1.55
N VAL A 95 -3.31 0.19 1.80
CA VAL A 95 -3.20 -0.55 3.06
C VAL A 95 -2.20 -1.69 2.91
N MET A 96 -0.99 -1.49 3.46
CA MET A 96 -0.01 -2.55 3.71
C MET A 96 -0.51 -3.50 4.81
N VAL A 97 -1.08 -4.64 4.42
CA VAL A 97 -1.57 -5.65 5.36
C VAL A 97 -0.37 -6.37 5.97
N GLY A 98 -0.09 -6.11 7.24
CA GLY A 98 1.18 -6.52 7.79
C GLY A 98 1.22 -6.52 9.30
N ILE A 99 2.27 -5.92 9.86
CA ILE A 99 2.64 -6.05 11.28
C ILE A 99 1.58 -5.39 12.19
N ASP A 100 1.06 -4.24 11.78
CA ASP A 100 0.03 -3.51 12.54
C ASP A 100 -1.30 -4.30 12.54
N PRO A 101 -1.85 -4.68 13.71
CA PRO A 101 -3.14 -5.38 13.79
C PRO A 101 -4.30 -4.63 13.11
N VAL A 102 -4.28 -3.30 13.10
CA VAL A 102 -5.35 -2.50 12.47
C VAL A 102 -5.40 -2.76 10.96
N SER A 103 -4.25 -2.96 10.31
CA SER A 103 -4.19 -3.30 8.87
C SER A 103 -4.86 -4.64 8.51
N ARG A 104 -5.14 -5.49 9.50
CA ARG A 104 -5.74 -6.82 9.32
C ARG A 104 -7.24 -6.85 9.62
N ASP A 105 -7.76 -5.79 10.24
CA ASP A 105 -9.14 -5.67 10.68
C ASP A 105 -9.93 -4.82 9.68
N VAL A 106 -10.63 -5.50 8.77
CA VAL A 106 -11.38 -4.84 7.69
C VAL A 106 -12.49 -3.93 8.25
N ASP A 107 -13.10 -4.28 9.38
CA ASP A 107 -14.15 -3.44 9.99
C ASP A 107 -13.55 -2.15 10.56
N ALA A 108 -12.37 -2.24 11.18
CA ALA A 108 -11.63 -1.06 11.64
C ALA A 108 -11.19 -0.17 10.47
N LEU A 109 -10.73 -0.76 9.36
CA LEU A 109 -10.36 -0.01 8.15
C LEU A 109 -11.56 0.73 7.52
N VAL A 110 -12.75 0.11 7.50
CA VAL A 110 -13.98 0.77 7.05
C VAL A 110 -14.28 1.99 7.92
N GLN A 111 -14.19 1.85 9.24
CA GLN A 111 -14.40 2.97 10.17
C GLN A 111 -13.38 4.08 9.98
N LEU A 112 -12.10 3.76 9.74
CA LEU A 112 -11.07 4.76 9.48
C LEU A 112 -11.33 5.53 8.17
N ARG A 113 -11.69 4.81 7.10
CA ARG A 113 -12.08 5.38 5.81
C ARG A 113 -13.23 6.37 5.98
N GLU A 114 -14.31 5.95 6.64
CA GLU A 114 -15.50 6.77 6.89
C GLU A 114 -15.20 7.99 7.76
N TYR A 115 -14.43 7.80 8.84
CA TYR A 115 -14.10 8.86 9.78
C TYR A 115 -13.21 9.95 9.16
N HIS A 116 -12.20 9.55 8.40
CA HIS A 116 -11.24 10.48 7.78
C HIS A 116 -11.68 11.00 6.41
N GLY A 117 -12.70 10.39 5.80
CA GLY A 117 -13.19 10.77 4.47
C GLY A 117 -12.17 10.54 3.36
N VAL A 118 -11.26 9.57 3.53
CA VAL A 118 -10.19 9.23 2.57
C VAL A 118 -10.46 7.85 2.02
N ASP A 119 -10.39 7.71 0.70
CA ASP A 119 -10.58 6.42 0.04
C ASP A 119 -9.41 5.45 0.28
N VAL A 120 -9.69 4.17 0.15
CA VAL A 120 -8.67 3.14 0.00
C VAL A 120 -8.52 2.84 -1.49
N LEU A 121 -7.32 3.05 -2.03
CA LEU A 121 -7.02 2.82 -3.46
C LEU A 121 -6.70 1.35 -3.71
N SER A 122 -5.87 0.78 -2.83
CA SER A 122 -5.33 -0.56 -2.99
C SER A 122 -5.11 -1.26 -1.66
N ILE A 123 -5.11 -2.60 -1.73
CA ILE A 123 -4.68 -3.47 -0.65
C ILE A 123 -3.37 -4.12 -1.04
N HIS A 124 -2.32 -3.92 -0.26
CA HIS A 124 -1.07 -4.63 -0.46
C HIS A 124 -1.12 -5.95 0.30
N ALA A 125 -1.12 -7.06 -0.43
CA ALA A 125 -1.35 -8.38 0.13
C ALA A 125 -0.21 -8.79 1.10
N PRO A 126 -0.50 -9.56 2.17
CA PRO A 126 0.50 -9.99 3.15
C PRO A 126 1.40 -11.14 2.63
N THR A 127 2.09 -10.94 1.50
CA THR A 127 2.94 -11.92 0.81
C THR A 127 4.43 -11.80 1.13
N LEU A 128 4.83 -10.83 1.95
CA LEU A 128 6.21 -10.64 2.41
C LEU A 128 6.69 -11.70 3.40
N LEU A 129 8.01 -11.84 3.56
CA LEU A 129 8.63 -12.83 4.46
C LEU A 129 8.18 -12.65 5.93
N VAL A 130 8.00 -11.40 6.37
CA VAL A 130 7.58 -11.08 7.75
C VAL A 130 6.08 -11.21 7.96
N THR A 131 5.28 -11.31 6.90
CA THR A 131 3.81 -11.38 6.96
C THR A 131 3.27 -12.78 6.69
N GLN A 132 4.13 -13.81 6.70
CA GLN A 132 3.74 -15.18 6.36
C GLN A 132 2.66 -15.79 7.28
N GLY A 133 2.50 -15.31 8.52
CA GLY A 133 1.40 -15.72 9.42
C GLY A 133 0.17 -14.81 9.40
N THR A 134 0.19 -13.71 8.65
CA THR A 134 -0.92 -12.74 8.59
C THR A 134 -2.06 -13.33 7.77
N TRP A 135 -3.28 -13.31 8.34
CA TRP A 135 -4.46 -13.94 7.75
C TRP A 135 -4.26 -15.44 7.43
N GLY A 136 -3.53 -16.16 8.28
CA GLY A 136 -3.29 -17.60 8.14
C GLY A 136 -2.05 -17.94 7.33
N ASN A 137 -1.90 -19.21 6.97
CA ASN A 137 -0.71 -19.75 6.31
C ASN A 137 -0.94 -20.12 4.84
N ASP A 138 -2.19 -20.23 4.38
CA ASP A 138 -2.50 -20.53 2.99
C ASP A 138 -2.37 -19.25 2.15
N PRO A 139 -1.43 -19.18 1.18
CA PRO A 139 -1.27 -18.01 0.34
C PRO A 139 -2.51 -17.69 -0.50
N TRP A 140 -3.29 -18.69 -0.94
CA TRP A 140 -4.50 -18.44 -1.72
C TRP A 140 -5.60 -17.81 -0.86
N GLU A 141 -5.81 -18.32 0.35
CA GLU A 141 -6.76 -17.73 1.32
C GLU A 141 -6.41 -16.27 1.64
N LYS A 142 -5.12 -15.90 1.66
CA LYS A 142 -4.71 -14.50 1.83
C LYS A 142 -5.10 -13.61 0.67
N LEU A 143 -4.93 -14.08 -0.57
CA LEU A 143 -5.32 -13.30 -1.75
C LEU A 143 -6.84 -13.16 -1.84
N GLU A 144 -7.59 -14.22 -1.55
CA GLU A 144 -9.06 -14.18 -1.46
C GLU A 144 -9.54 -13.19 -0.38
N ARG A 145 -8.90 -13.19 0.79
CA ARG A 145 -9.16 -12.18 1.85
C ARG A 145 -8.78 -10.78 1.44
N SER A 146 -7.71 -10.60 0.66
CA SER A 146 -7.29 -9.30 0.15
C SER A 146 -8.32 -8.74 -0.83
N ALA A 147 -8.86 -9.56 -1.73
CA ALA A 147 -9.98 -9.16 -2.60
C ALA A 147 -11.25 -8.82 -1.81
N LEU A 148 -11.59 -9.61 -0.78
CA LEU A 148 -12.72 -9.29 0.10
C LEU A 148 -12.52 -7.95 0.80
N ALA A 149 -11.32 -7.68 1.33
CA ALA A 149 -10.98 -6.41 1.94
C ALA A 149 -11.11 -5.26 0.93
N ALA A 150 -10.58 -5.45 -0.29
CA ALA A 150 -10.68 -4.46 -1.36
C ALA A 150 -12.15 -4.10 -1.67
N HIS A 151 -13.01 -5.09 -1.88
CA HIS A 151 -14.45 -4.85 -2.08
C HIS A 151 -15.11 -4.09 -0.93
N ARG A 152 -14.82 -4.49 0.32
CA ARG A 152 -15.43 -3.85 1.49
C ARG A 152 -14.96 -2.40 1.68
N LEU A 153 -13.74 -2.10 1.25
CA LEU A 153 -13.14 -0.77 1.37
C LEU A 153 -13.38 0.11 0.13
N GLY A 154 -13.89 -0.47 -0.97
CA GLY A 154 -14.07 0.22 -2.25
C GLY A 154 -12.78 0.40 -3.04
N ALA A 155 -11.73 -0.36 -2.72
CA ALA A 155 -10.50 -0.41 -3.49
C ALA A 155 -10.71 -1.26 -4.75
N ASP A 156 -10.01 -0.91 -5.83
CA ASP A 156 -10.13 -1.60 -7.12
C ASP A 156 -8.92 -2.51 -7.43
N SER A 157 -7.83 -2.40 -6.67
CA SER A 157 -6.62 -3.22 -6.86
C SER A 157 -6.07 -3.87 -5.59
N VAL A 158 -5.46 -5.03 -5.76
CA VAL A 158 -4.60 -5.71 -4.81
C VAL A 158 -3.20 -5.78 -5.39
N VAL A 159 -2.21 -5.25 -4.68
CA VAL A 159 -0.80 -5.44 -5.03
C VAL A 159 -0.32 -6.76 -4.44
N VAL A 160 0.35 -7.58 -5.25
CA VAL A 160 0.78 -8.93 -4.87
C VAL A 160 2.22 -9.20 -5.29
N HIS A 161 2.98 -9.80 -4.37
CA HIS A 161 4.35 -10.22 -4.67
C HIS A 161 4.37 -11.62 -5.28
N PRO A 162 5.35 -11.93 -6.14
CA PRO A 162 5.58 -13.28 -6.61
C PRO A 162 5.86 -14.26 -5.43
N PRO A 163 5.44 -15.52 -5.55
CA PRO A 163 5.67 -16.57 -4.58
C PRO A 163 7.15 -16.75 -4.25
N PHE A 164 7.43 -17.11 -2.99
CA PHE A 164 8.73 -17.67 -2.65
C PHE A 164 8.88 -19.08 -3.21
N ARG A 165 10.10 -19.46 -3.59
CA ARG A 165 10.40 -20.77 -4.18
C ARG A 165 10.02 -21.97 -3.32
N TRP A 166 10.03 -21.82 -2.00
CA TRP A 166 9.63 -22.90 -1.09
C TRP A 166 8.11 -23.11 -1.06
N GLN A 167 7.31 -22.18 -1.56
CA GLN A 167 5.85 -22.29 -1.69
C GLN A 167 5.48 -23.01 -3.00
N ARG A 168 5.97 -24.24 -3.19
CA ARG A 168 5.97 -24.96 -4.49
C ARG A 168 4.60 -25.00 -5.18
N SER A 169 3.56 -25.42 -4.48
CA SER A 169 2.21 -25.54 -5.05
C SER A 169 1.60 -24.17 -5.41
N TYR A 170 1.87 -23.15 -4.60
CA TYR A 170 1.47 -21.77 -4.88
C TYR A 170 2.19 -21.25 -6.12
N ALA A 171 3.50 -21.45 -6.20
CA ALA A 171 4.34 -21.03 -7.32
C ALA A 171 3.95 -21.66 -8.67
N GLN A 172 3.60 -22.95 -8.69
CA GLN A 172 3.20 -23.66 -9.91
C GLN A 172 1.89 -23.11 -10.50
N GLY A 173 0.95 -22.73 -9.65
CA GLY A 173 -0.36 -22.22 -10.06
C GLY A 173 -0.49 -20.70 -10.04
N PHE A 174 0.60 -19.95 -9.82
CA PHE A 174 0.50 -18.53 -9.48
C PHE A 174 -0.11 -17.68 -10.60
N ILE A 175 0.40 -17.81 -11.84
CA ILE A 175 -0.08 -17.05 -13.00
C ILE A 175 -1.58 -17.27 -13.23
N GLU A 176 -1.98 -18.54 -13.42
CA GLU A 176 -3.38 -18.90 -13.65
C GLU A 176 -4.28 -18.57 -12.45
N GLY A 177 -3.76 -18.69 -11.23
CA GLY A 177 -4.52 -18.38 -10.02
C GLY A 177 -4.77 -16.88 -9.83
N VAL A 178 -3.81 -16.02 -10.16
CA VAL A 178 -3.99 -14.56 -10.20
C VAL A 178 -5.06 -14.18 -11.22
N ARG A 179 -4.95 -14.65 -12.46
CA ARG A 179 -5.96 -14.43 -13.51
C ARG A 179 -7.34 -14.93 -13.11
N ARG A 180 -7.42 -16.09 -12.45
CA ARG A 180 -8.67 -16.62 -11.91
C ARG A 180 -9.25 -15.69 -10.84
N LEU A 181 -8.44 -15.17 -9.91
CA LEU A 181 -8.89 -14.25 -8.87
C LEU A 181 -9.44 -12.97 -9.49
N GLU A 182 -8.74 -12.36 -10.45
CA GLU A 182 -9.24 -11.16 -11.13
C GLU A 182 -10.59 -11.41 -11.79
N ARG A 183 -10.71 -12.49 -12.58
CA ARG A 183 -11.98 -12.83 -13.25
C ARG A 183 -13.14 -13.11 -12.31
N THR A 184 -12.86 -13.71 -11.15
CA THR A 184 -13.92 -14.17 -10.23
C THR A 184 -14.32 -13.12 -9.22
N THR A 185 -13.44 -12.17 -8.93
CA THR A 185 -13.68 -11.08 -7.96
C THR A 185 -13.99 -9.76 -8.66
N GLY A 186 -13.45 -9.53 -9.85
CA GLY A 186 -13.49 -8.22 -10.50
C GLY A 186 -12.52 -7.19 -9.87
N ILE A 187 -11.58 -7.65 -9.04
CA ILE A 187 -10.48 -6.84 -8.49
C ILE A 187 -9.22 -7.05 -9.32
N ILE A 188 -8.50 -5.97 -9.60
CA ILE A 188 -7.18 -6.03 -10.25
C ILE A 188 -6.18 -6.66 -9.29
N PHE A 189 -5.41 -7.65 -9.73
CA PHE A 189 -4.28 -8.20 -8.98
C PHE A 189 -2.98 -7.81 -9.69
N ALA A 190 -2.46 -6.64 -9.32
CA ALA A 190 -1.25 -6.09 -9.91
C ALA A 190 -0.01 -6.78 -9.31
N VAL A 191 0.70 -7.55 -10.14
CA VAL A 191 1.91 -8.27 -9.71
C VAL A 191 3.10 -7.31 -9.72
N GLU A 192 3.74 -7.16 -8.56
CA GLU A 192 4.84 -6.23 -8.37
C GLU A 192 6.18 -6.82 -8.83
N ASN A 193 7.02 -6.01 -9.49
CA ASN A 193 8.42 -6.38 -9.67
C ASN A 193 9.14 -6.41 -8.33
N MET A 194 9.77 -7.55 -8.04
CA MET A 194 10.68 -7.67 -6.89
C MET A 194 12.11 -7.45 -7.35
N PHE A 195 13.07 -7.84 -6.52
CA PHE A 195 14.48 -7.78 -6.82
C PHE A 195 15.20 -9.09 -6.47
N PRO A 196 16.30 -9.40 -7.18
CA PRO A 196 17.12 -10.56 -6.85
C PRO A 196 17.77 -10.37 -5.48
N TRP A 197 17.68 -11.38 -4.63
CA TRP A 197 18.41 -11.37 -3.37
C TRP A 197 19.89 -11.62 -3.66
N ARG A 198 20.78 -10.82 -3.09
CA ARG A 198 22.23 -11.00 -3.28
C ARG A 198 22.89 -11.40 -1.97
N GLY A 199 23.56 -12.54 -1.98
CA GLY A 199 24.36 -13.01 -0.86
C GLY A 199 25.71 -12.29 -0.77
N PRO A 200 26.55 -12.67 0.21
CA PRO A 200 27.92 -12.17 0.31
C PRO A 200 28.66 -12.37 -1.03
N ARG A 201 29.40 -11.34 -1.47
CA ARG A 201 30.13 -11.31 -2.76
C ARG A 201 29.26 -11.24 -4.02
N GLY A 202 27.98 -10.90 -3.90
CA GLY A 202 27.12 -10.60 -5.05
C GLY A 202 26.47 -11.82 -5.71
N THR A 203 26.57 -13.00 -5.10
CA THR A 203 25.90 -14.21 -5.62
C THR A 203 24.39 -14.05 -5.55
N GLU A 204 23.72 -14.18 -6.69
CA GLU A 204 22.26 -14.13 -6.74
C GLU A 204 21.64 -15.37 -6.11
N VAL A 205 20.71 -15.14 -5.17
CA VAL A 205 19.83 -16.12 -4.59
C VAL A 205 18.48 -15.97 -5.29
N ARG A 206 18.11 -16.98 -6.08
CA ARG A 206 16.75 -17.09 -6.60
C ARG A 206 15.84 -17.31 -5.41
N ALA A 207 15.14 -16.27 -4.93
CA ALA A 207 14.20 -16.37 -3.82
C ALA A 207 12.75 -16.59 -4.29
N TYR A 208 12.44 -16.12 -5.50
CA TYR A 208 11.09 -16.11 -6.07
C TYR A 208 10.87 -17.17 -7.15
N SER A 209 9.63 -17.57 -7.35
CA SER A 209 9.17 -18.45 -8.42
C SER A 209 7.78 -17.97 -8.90
N PRO A 210 7.58 -17.68 -10.20
CA PRO A 210 8.45 -18.03 -11.34
C PRO A 210 9.67 -17.11 -11.54
N GLY A 211 9.71 -15.96 -10.87
CA GLY A 211 10.82 -15.01 -10.91
C GLY A 211 10.49 -13.76 -10.10
N TRP A 212 11.46 -12.86 -9.98
CA TRP A 212 11.26 -11.53 -9.39
C TRP A 212 10.79 -10.51 -10.43
N ASP A 213 11.14 -10.72 -11.71
CA ASP A 213 10.74 -9.88 -12.84
C ASP A 213 9.46 -10.44 -13.51
N PRO A 214 8.36 -9.68 -13.57
CA PRO A 214 7.12 -10.09 -14.20
C PRO A 214 7.04 -9.77 -15.70
N THR A 215 8.03 -9.09 -16.31
CA THR A 215 7.96 -8.55 -17.68
C THR A 215 7.53 -9.57 -18.74
N GLU A 216 8.17 -10.74 -18.74
CA GLU A 216 7.94 -11.84 -19.69
C GLU A 216 6.86 -12.82 -19.21
N ARG A 217 6.10 -12.45 -18.16
CA ARG A 217 5.06 -13.31 -17.57
C ARG A 217 3.69 -12.85 -18.04
N ASP A 218 2.80 -13.83 -18.14
CA ASP A 218 1.43 -13.68 -18.61
C ASP A 218 0.51 -13.18 -17.49
N TYR A 219 0.84 -12.02 -16.91
CA TYR A 219 -0.01 -11.29 -15.97
C TYR A 219 -0.72 -10.15 -16.71
N ASP A 220 -2.00 -9.97 -16.38
CA ASP A 220 -2.84 -8.96 -17.03
C ASP A 220 -2.54 -7.54 -16.45
N HIS A 221 -2.17 -7.46 -15.17
CA HIS A 221 -1.86 -6.20 -14.48
C HIS A 221 -0.59 -6.27 -13.64
N LEU A 222 0.17 -5.17 -13.60
CA LEU A 222 1.49 -5.06 -12.98
C LEU A 222 1.63 -3.81 -12.12
N THR A 223 2.39 -3.95 -11.03
CA THR A 223 2.86 -2.83 -10.19
C THR A 223 4.33 -2.58 -10.46
N LEU A 224 4.68 -1.32 -10.76
CA LEU A 224 6.07 -0.88 -10.84
C LEU A 224 6.51 -0.26 -9.52
N ASP A 225 7.48 -0.88 -8.85
CA ASP A 225 8.24 -0.27 -7.76
C ASP A 225 9.61 0.19 -8.27
N LEU A 226 9.89 1.48 -8.08
CA LEU A 226 11.11 2.15 -8.55
C LEU A 226 12.35 1.69 -7.75
N SER A 227 12.24 1.56 -6.42
CA SER A 227 13.31 1.09 -5.55
C SER A 227 13.70 -0.36 -5.88
N HIS A 228 12.72 -1.20 -6.18
CA HIS A 228 12.96 -2.56 -6.67
C HIS A 228 13.63 -2.56 -8.05
N ALA A 229 13.22 -1.69 -8.98
CA ALA A 229 13.88 -1.55 -10.29
C ALA A 229 15.36 -1.15 -10.13
N SER A 230 15.65 -0.17 -9.28
CA SER A 230 17.00 0.25 -8.89
C SER A 230 17.83 -0.91 -8.33
N THR A 231 17.28 -1.63 -7.35
CA THR A 231 17.93 -2.79 -6.72
C THR A 231 18.20 -3.90 -7.74
N SER A 232 17.30 -4.06 -8.72
CA SER A 232 17.41 -5.02 -9.82
C SER A 232 18.35 -4.59 -10.95
N LYS A 233 18.90 -3.36 -10.90
CA LYS A 233 19.71 -2.78 -11.99
C LYS A 233 18.92 -2.63 -13.29
N GLN A 234 17.63 -2.38 -13.17
CA GLN A 234 16.73 -2.03 -14.25
C GLN A 234 16.45 -0.53 -14.22
N ARG A 235 16.09 0.04 -15.36
CA ARG A 235 15.61 1.41 -15.45
C ARG A 235 14.09 1.41 -15.45
N SER A 236 13.50 2.17 -14.55
CA SER A 236 12.03 2.29 -14.46
C SER A 236 11.38 2.74 -15.77
N LEU A 237 12.01 3.63 -16.54
CA LEU A 237 11.52 4.04 -17.88
C LEU A 237 11.43 2.88 -18.88
N ASP A 238 12.40 1.95 -18.84
CA ASP A 238 12.41 0.80 -19.74
C ASP A 238 11.27 -0.18 -19.38
N LEU A 239 10.92 -0.29 -18.08
CA LEU A 239 9.78 -1.08 -17.60
C LEU A 239 8.44 -0.43 -17.96
N VAL A 240 8.33 0.91 -17.83
CA VAL A 240 7.15 1.67 -18.28
C VAL A 240 6.89 1.43 -19.78
N ASP A 241 7.95 1.38 -20.60
CA ASP A 241 7.86 1.07 -22.02
C ASP A 241 7.45 -0.39 -22.29
N ALA A 242 8.08 -1.34 -21.60
CA ALA A 242 7.85 -2.76 -21.81
C ALA A 242 6.46 -3.24 -21.33
N TRP A 243 5.94 -2.64 -20.27
CA TRP A 243 4.69 -3.10 -19.66
C TRP A 243 3.45 -2.46 -20.29
N GLY A 244 3.57 -1.21 -20.75
CA GLY A 244 2.50 -0.52 -21.47
C GLY A 244 1.18 -0.55 -20.69
N GLU A 245 0.12 -1.04 -21.33
CA GLU A 245 -1.23 -1.11 -20.75
C GLU A 245 -1.35 -2.07 -19.55
N ARG A 246 -0.40 -3.00 -19.37
CA ARG A 246 -0.36 -3.89 -18.19
C ARG A 246 0.03 -3.13 -16.92
N LEU A 247 0.71 -1.99 -17.04
CA LEU A 247 1.06 -1.18 -15.88
C LEU A 247 -0.20 -0.45 -15.39
N THR A 248 -0.65 -0.78 -14.18
CA THR A 248 -1.85 -0.18 -13.57
C THR A 248 -1.59 0.44 -12.19
N HIS A 249 -0.45 0.13 -11.59
CA HIS A 249 -0.08 0.60 -10.27
C HIS A 249 1.40 0.98 -10.23
N VAL A 250 1.75 2.05 -9.54
CA VAL A 250 3.14 2.49 -9.36
C VAL A 250 3.38 2.76 -7.88
N HIS A 251 4.36 2.08 -7.29
CA HIS A 251 4.97 2.49 -6.04
C HIS A 251 6.04 3.52 -6.33
N LEU A 252 5.69 4.79 -6.10
CA LEU A 252 6.55 5.93 -6.33
C LEU A 252 7.55 6.07 -5.21
N THR A 253 8.77 5.66 -5.52
CA THR A 253 9.93 5.63 -4.64
C THR A 253 11.15 6.02 -5.46
N ASP A 254 12.34 5.94 -4.90
CA ASP A 254 13.59 5.96 -5.66
C ASP A 254 14.60 5.00 -5.02
N GLY A 255 15.71 4.75 -5.71
CA GLY A 255 16.77 3.91 -5.18
C GLY A 255 18.16 4.35 -5.61
N ASP A 256 19.17 3.85 -4.92
CA ASP A 256 20.58 4.19 -5.12
C ASP A 256 21.39 3.06 -5.78
N GLY A 257 20.70 2.06 -6.32
CA GLY A 257 21.28 0.85 -6.85
C GLY A 257 21.98 -0.03 -5.80
N SER A 258 21.78 0.20 -4.51
CA SER A 258 22.37 -0.67 -3.49
C SER A 258 21.75 -2.08 -3.52
N ILE A 259 22.30 -2.99 -2.73
CA ILE A 259 21.72 -4.33 -2.55
C ILE A 259 20.47 -4.31 -1.66
N ALA A 260 20.28 -3.21 -0.94
CA ALA A 260 19.18 -3.03 -0.01
C ALA A 260 18.12 -2.19 -0.69
N ASP A 261 16.88 -2.58 -0.46
CA ASP A 261 15.74 -1.83 -0.91
C ASP A 261 15.56 -0.57 -0.04
N SER A 262 15.93 0.57 -0.61
CA SER A 262 16.11 1.84 0.12
C SER A 262 14.83 2.65 0.27
N HIS A 263 13.93 2.57 -0.73
CA HIS A 263 12.70 3.36 -0.81
C HIS A 263 12.93 4.85 -0.52
N LEU A 264 13.87 5.46 -1.26
CA LEU A 264 14.20 6.88 -1.14
C LEU A 264 13.02 7.76 -1.59
N PHE A 265 13.07 9.05 -1.27
CA PHE A 265 12.12 10.00 -1.83
C PHE A 265 12.34 10.12 -3.35
N PRO A 266 11.25 10.29 -4.14
CA PRO A 266 11.36 10.37 -5.59
C PRO A 266 12.22 11.57 -6.00
N GLY A 267 13.22 11.32 -6.86
CA GLY A 267 14.20 12.32 -7.29
C GLY A 267 15.51 12.34 -6.47
N GLU A 268 15.63 11.50 -5.43
CA GLU A 268 16.86 11.35 -4.65
C GLU A 268 17.73 10.15 -5.09
N GLY A 269 17.30 9.40 -6.11
CA GLY A 269 17.97 8.19 -6.57
C GLY A 269 18.30 8.17 -8.07
N ASP A 270 18.40 6.96 -8.62
CA ASP A 270 18.86 6.69 -9.99
C ASP A 270 17.74 6.30 -10.97
N GLN A 271 16.46 6.40 -10.57
CA GLN A 271 15.34 5.90 -11.37
C GLN A 271 14.63 6.93 -12.24
N ASP A 272 15.15 8.17 -12.31
CA ASP A 272 14.55 9.24 -13.12
C ASP A 272 13.05 9.46 -12.79
N ALA A 273 12.66 9.39 -11.52
CA ALA A 273 11.26 9.36 -11.08
C ALA A 273 10.38 10.47 -11.69
N HIS A 274 10.93 11.68 -11.87
CA HIS A 274 10.20 12.78 -12.52
C HIS A 274 9.84 12.45 -13.97
N LYS A 275 10.79 11.90 -14.73
CA LYS A 275 10.55 11.51 -16.13
C LYS A 275 9.58 10.34 -16.22
N VAL A 276 9.62 9.41 -15.25
CA VAL A 276 8.64 8.32 -15.14
C VAL A 276 7.24 8.89 -15.02
N LEU A 277 6.98 9.76 -14.04
CA LEU A 277 5.67 10.39 -13.84
C LEU A 277 5.22 11.22 -15.05
N ALA A 278 6.11 12.04 -15.61
CA ALA A 278 5.80 12.83 -16.79
C ALA A 278 5.44 11.95 -18.01
N THR A 279 6.12 10.81 -18.18
CA THR A 279 5.84 9.84 -19.25
C THR A 279 4.49 9.16 -19.04
N LEU A 280 4.18 8.75 -17.80
CA LEU A 280 2.88 8.17 -17.46
C LEU A 280 1.73 9.15 -17.73
N ALA A 281 1.89 10.40 -17.29
CA ALA A 281 0.91 11.45 -17.54
C ALA A 281 0.71 11.71 -19.04
N ALA A 282 1.81 11.82 -19.81
CA ALA A 282 1.74 12.01 -21.27
C ALA A 282 1.08 10.84 -22.01
N ARG A 283 1.12 9.63 -21.44
CA ARG A 283 0.46 8.42 -21.98
C ARG A 283 -0.98 8.24 -21.52
N GLY A 284 -1.51 9.14 -20.70
CA GLY A 284 -2.86 9.02 -20.14
C GLY A 284 -2.99 7.85 -19.15
N PHE A 285 -1.92 7.56 -18.39
CA PHE A 285 -2.01 6.61 -17.28
C PHE A 285 -3.13 7.06 -16.34
N ALA A 286 -4.05 6.15 -16.03
CA ALA A 286 -5.22 6.42 -15.17
C ALA A 286 -5.18 5.65 -13.84
N GLY A 287 -4.03 5.05 -13.53
CA GLY A 287 -3.83 4.12 -12.41
C GLY A 287 -3.50 4.84 -11.12
N HIS A 288 -3.02 4.06 -10.15
CA HIS A 288 -2.61 4.61 -8.86
C HIS A 288 -1.09 4.85 -8.85
N VAL A 289 -0.70 6.01 -8.33
CA VAL A 289 0.68 6.36 -8.01
C VAL A 289 0.75 6.47 -6.48
N VAL A 290 1.28 5.47 -5.81
CA VAL A 290 1.30 5.38 -4.35
C VAL A 290 2.71 5.68 -3.83
N LEU A 291 2.82 6.65 -2.91
CA LEU A 291 4.10 6.93 -2.24
C LEU A 291 4.39 5.85 -1.18
N GLU A 292 5.41 5.03 -1.42
CA GLU A 292 5.96 3.99 -0.53
C GLU A 292 7.38 4.36 -0.06
N LEU A 293 7.50 5.27 0.90
CA LEU A 293 8.76 5.91 1.25
C LEU A 293 9.32 5.40 2.58
N ASN A 294 10.64 5.28 2.66
CA ASN A 294 11.31 5.00 3.92
C ASN A 294 11.46 6.27 4.76
N THR A 295 10.53 6.50 5.69
CA THR A 295 10.56 7.66 6.61
C THR A 295 11.06 7.34 8.02
N ARG A 296 11.67 6.16 8.21
CA ARG A 296 12.05 5.66 9.55
C ARG A 296 13.12 6.51 10.24
N SER A 297 14.03 7.08 9.46
CA SER A 297 15.12 7.93 9.94
C SER A 297 14.70 9.39 10.15
N ILE A 298 13.47 9.76 9.77
CA ILE A 298 12.96 11.12 9.96
C ILE A 298 12.63 11.32 11.44
N GLY A 299 13.41 12.20 12.10
CA GLY A 299 13.48 12.27 13.55
C GLY A 299 12.22 12.76 14.29
N SER A 300 11.22 13.33 13.61
CA SER A 300 9.98 13.77 14.23
C SER A 300 8.75 13.59 13.34
N ARG A 301 7.57 13.48 13.96
CA ARG A 301 6.29 13.39 13.24
C ARG A 301 6.04 14.62 12.35
N SER A 302 6.36 15.82 12.84
CA SER A 302 6.24 17.07 12.06
C SER A 302 7.14 17.04 10.82
N ALA A 303 8.40 16.60 10.98
CA ALA A 303 9.32 16.50 9.85
C ALA A 303 8.86 15.45 8.82
N ARG A 304 8.27 14.32 9.29
CA ARG A 304 7.69 13.30 8.40
C ARG A 304 6.51 13.88 7.62
N GLU A 305 5.60 14.55 8.30
CA GLU A 305 4.45 15.19 7.68
C GLU A 305 4.89 16.19 6.59
N GLU A 306 5.84 17.07 6.91
CA GLU A 306 6.36 18.04 5.95
C GLU A 306 7.04 17.34 4.75
N ALA A 307 7.77 16.26 4.99
CA ALA A 307 8.41 15.48 3.92
C ALA A 307 7.37 14.80 3.01
N LEU A 308 6.33 14.20 3.58
CA LEU A 308 5.23 13.59 2.83
C LEU A 308 4.44 14.65 2.05
N ALA A 309 4.18 15.82 2.64
CA ALA A 309 3.54 16.93 1.97
C ALA A 309 4.34 17.40 0.74
N ARG A 310 5.67 17.53 0.89
CA ARG A 310 6.57 17.87 -0.23
C ARG A 310 6.57 16.79 -1.31
N ALA A 311 6.62 15.52 -0.92
CA ALA A 311 6.58 14.40 -1.86
C ALA A 311 5.27 14.37 -2.67
N LEU A 312 4.13 14.61 -2.02
CA LEU A 312 2.82 14.71 -2.69
C LEU A 312 2.80 15.88 -3.68
N ALA A 313 3.25 17.06 -3.27
CA ALA A 313 3.29 18.24 -4.13
C ALA A 313 4.18 18.02 -5.36
N TRP A 314 5.38 17.47 -5.15
CA TRP A 314 6.31 17.12 -6.21
C TRP A 314 5.72 16.09 -7.19
N SER A 315 5.01 15.08 -6.67
CA SER A 315 4.40 14.04 -7.49
C SER A 315 3.29 14.61 -8.39
N ARG A 316 2.44 15.48 -7.84
CA ARG A 316 1.36 16.15 -8.59
C ARG A 316 1.90 17.11 -9.64
N GLU A 317 2.98 17.82 -9.33
CA GLU A 317 3.68 18.68 -10.30
C GLU A 317 4.19 17.84 -11.49
N ALA A 318 4.90 16.75 -11.23
CA ALA A 318 5.44 15.88 -12.27
C ALA A 318 4.36 15.17 -13.11
N LEU A 319 3.15 14.99 -12.56
CA LEU A 319 1.98 14.43 -13.26
C LEU A 319 1.20 15.47 -14.08
N THR A 320 1.56 16.75 -14.02
CA THR A 320 0.89 17.78 -14.81
C THR A 320 1.41 17.76 -16.25
N VAL A 321 0.57 17.36 -17.20
CA VAL A 321 0.90 17.44 -18.63
C VAL A 321 0.91 18.92 -19.05
N PRO A 322 2.01 19.46 -19.62
CA PRO A 322 2.02 20.81 -20.15
C PRO A 322 0.96 20.95 -21.25
N VAL A 323 0.02 21.88 -21.09
CA VAL A 323 -0.90 22.24 -22.16
C VAL A 323 -0.07 22.92 -23.24
N VAL A 324 0.23 22.20 -24.33
CA VAL A 324 0.80 22.80 -25.54
C VAL A 324 -0.26 23.75 -26.09
N ARG A 325 0.01 25.06 -25.99
CA ARG A 325 -0.78 26.11 -26.63
C ARG A 325 -0.41 26.27 -28.09
#